data_AF-A0A8B7YAB9-F1
#
_entry.id   AF-A0A8B7YAB9-F1
#
_cell.length_a   1.000
_cell.length_b   1.000
_cell.length_c   1.000
_cell.angle_alpha   90.00
_cell.angle_beta   90.00
_cell.angle_gamma   90.00
#
_symmetry.space_group_name_H-M   'P 1'
#
loop_
_entity.id
_entity.type
_entity.pdbx_description
1 polymer ?
#
loop_
_entity_poly.entity_id
_entity_poly.type
_entity_poly.pdbx_seq_one_letter_code
_entity_poly.pdbx_strand_id
1 'polypeptide(L)'
;MWCPGKFLLFLASVVCVSRCATESAARDSELAQKLNLDSQQRINEGQPAKVSQSVYAEFKEFSIQDIKEYRKMFQKYDIDRSNFIDHMELKLMMEKVGMPQTHLDLKAMIKEVDEDNDGQISFREFMLIFSKALKGALSTEGLLFIAGFVTIDMPNSFFEAKEKGPASNGFEKEIIQEQLLQKAKAAEEAKNRREKFKAQAPKFS
;
A
#
# COMPACT_ATOMS: atom_id res chain seq x y z
N MET A 1 -57.92 50.16 -13.63
CA MET A 1 -57.33 48.80 -13.55
C MET A 1 -56.60 48.53 -14.85
N TRP A 2 -55.29 48.34 -14.72
CA TRP A 2 -54.31 48.22 -15.81
C TRP A 2 -54.48 46.96 -16.65
N CYS A 3 -54.33 47.12 -17.97
CA CYS A 3 -53.59 46.22 -18.86
C CYS A 3 -53.19 47.02 -20.11
N PRO A 4 -51.89 47.21 -20.35
CA PRO A 4 -51.32 46.89 -21.65
C PRO A 4 -49.93 46.24 -21.45
N GLY A 5 -49.33 45.51 -22.36
CA GLY A 5 -49.62 45.18 -23.75
C GLY A 5 -48.46 44.29 -24.20
N LYS A 6 -48.74 43.36 -25.10
CA LYS A 6 -47.74 42.52 -25.77
C LYS A 6 -47.31 43.25 -27.04
N PHE A 7 -46.01 43.32 -27.35
CA PHE A 7 -45.41 42.89 -28.63
C PHE A 7 -43.97 43.44 -28.83
N LEU A 8 -43.09 42.51 -29.25
CA LEU A 8 -41.98 42.62 -30.21
C LEU A 8 -40.65 43.37 -29.88
N LEU A 9 -39.61 42.55 -29.66
CA LEU A 9 -38.28 42.48 -30.31
C LEU A 9 -37.67 43.76 -30.93
N PHE A 10 -36.42 44.10 -30.56
CA PHE A 10 -35.25 44.20 -31.47
C PHE A 10 -33.92 44.59 -30.74
N LEU A 11 -32.89 43.76 -30.95
CA LEU A 11 -31.44 43.99 -31.14
C LEU A 11 -30.57 44.97 -30.29
N ALA A 12 -29.44 44.39 -29.84
CA ALA A 12 -28.03 44.83 -29.99
C ALA A 12 -27.21 45.32 -28.77
N SER A 13 -26.16 44.53 -28.51
CA SER A 13 -24.76 44.87 -28.18
C SER A 13 -24.33 45.50 -26.84
N VAL A 14 -23.55 44.68 -26.11
CA VAL A 14 -22.21 44.95 -25.54
C VAL A 14 -22.12 45.87 -24.32
N VAL A 15 -21.91 45.26 -23.14
CA VAL A 15 -20.75 45.37 -22.20
C VAL A 15 -21.18 44.85 -20.82
N CYS A 16 -20.55 43.76 -20.35
CA CYS A 16 -19.82 43.67 -19.07
C CYS A 16 -19.86 42.24 -18.51
N VAL A 17 -18.83 41.46 -18.85
CA VAL A 17 -18.34 40.35 -18.03
C VAL A 17 -17.85 40.94 -16.71
N SER A 18 -18.57 40.76 -15.60
CA SER A 18 -18.03 40.73 -14.22
C SER A 18 -19.15 40.78 -13.18
N ARG A 19 -19.77 39.64 -12.88
CA ARG A 19 -20.41 39.42 -11.57
C ARG A 19 -20.64 37.93 -11.30
N CYS A 20 -19.55 37.18 -11.21
CA CYS A 20 -19.59 35.81 -10.69
C CYS A 20 -18.25 35.51 -9.99
N ALA A 21 -17.98 36.21 -8.88
CA ALA A 21 -16.72 36.06 -8.15
C ALA A 21 -16.79 36.39 -6.64
N THR A 22 -17.96 36.28 -6.00
CA THR A 22 -18.06 36.57 -4.55
C THR A 22 -18.92 35.59 -3.74
N GLU A 23 -19.28 34.43 -4.29
CA GLU A 23 -19.99 33.37 -3.52
C GLU A 23 -19.17 32.07 -3.35
N SER A 24 -18.00 31.96 -4.02
CA SER A 24 -17.12 30.79 -3.87
C SER A 24 -16.22 30.88 -2.64
N ALA A 25 -15.74 32.08 -2.28
CA ALA A 25 -14.77 32.24 -1.19
C ALA A 25 -15.34 32.03 0.23
N ALA A 26 -16.68 32.07 0.39
CA ALA A 26 -17.32 31.86 1.69
C ALA A 26 -17.55 30.38 2.02
N ARG A 27 -17.70 29.50 1.02
CA ARG A 27 -17.94 28.06 1.25
C ARG A 27 -16.67 27.28 1.60
N ASP A 28 -15.51 27.77 1.20
CA ASP A 28 -14.23 27.10 1.48
C ASP A 28 -13.76 27.31 2.94
N SER A 29 -14.15 28.43 3.56
CA SER A 29 -13.86 28.74 4.97
C SER A 29 -14.66 27.85 5.95
N GLU A 30 -15.92 27.59 5.62
CA GLU A 30 -16.82 26.80 6.48
C GLU A 30 -16.46 25.30 6.45
N LEU A 31 -16.01 24.77 5.30
CA LEU A 31 -15.53 23.39 5.19
C LEU A 31 -14.23 23.18 5.97
N ALA A 32 -13.31 24.16 5.92
CA ALA A 32 -12.08 24.14 6.70
C ALA A 32 -12.35 24.25 8.22
N GLN A 33 -13.34 25.04 8.63
CA GLN A 33 -13.78 25.12 10.03
C GLN A 33 -14.48 23.84 10.49
N LYS A 34 -15.31 23.21 9.64
CA LYS A 34 -15.95 21.92 9.94
C LYS A 34 -14.93 20.78 10.05
N LEU A 35 -13.90 20.76 9.19
CA LEU A 35 -12.78 19.80 9.29
C LEU A 35 -11.95 19.99 10.56
N ASN A 36 -11.70 21.25 10.97
CA ASN A 36 -10.98 21.52 12.21
C ASN A 36 -11.79 21.16 13.46
N LEU A 37 -13.13 21.32 13.45
CA LEU A 37 -13.98 20.94 14.57
C LEU A 37 -14.11 19.42 14.72
N ASP A 38 -14.26 18.69 13.60
CA ASP A 38 -14.32 17.22 13.57
C ASP A 38 -12.99 16.61 14.04
N SER A 39 -11.86 17.24 13.65
CA SER A 39 -10.52 16.88 14.15
C SER A 39 -10.37 17.12 15.66
N GLN A 40 -10.96 18.19 16.20
CA GLN A 40 -10.83 18.58 17.61
C GLN A 40 -11.78 17.82 18.54
N GLN A 41 -12.92 17.33 18.04
CA GLN A 41 -13.85 16.51 18.83
C GLN A 41 -13.30 15.11 19.13
N ARG A 42 -12.48 14.56 18.22
CA ARG A 42 -11.88 13.22 18.37
C ARG A 42 -10.73 13.12 19.39
N ILE A 43 -10.19 14.25 19.86
CA ILE A 43 -9.07 14.27 20.84
C ILE A 43 -9.59 14.30 22.28
N ASN A 44 -10.78 14.86 22.52
CA ASN A 44 -11.33 15.06 23.86
C ASN A 44 -12.19 13.89 24.35
N GLU A 45 -12.68 13.07 23.44
CA GLU A 45 -13.28 11.78 23.74
C GLU A 45 -12.17 10.74 23.67
N GLY A 46 -11.72 10.21 24.81
CA GLY A 46 -10.62 9.26 24.92
C GLY A 46 -10.88 7.88 24.26
N GLN A 47 -11.29 7.88 22.99
CA GLN A 47 -11.30 6.70 22.13
C GLN A 47 -9.89 6.53 21.57
N PRO A 48 -9.24 5.38 21.81
CA PRO A 48 -7.93 5.14 21.22
C PRO A 48 -8.10 5.11 19.70
N ALA A 49 -7.56 6.13 19.02
CA ALA A 49 -7.36 6.05 17.58
C ALA A 49 -6.50 4.81 17.34
N LYS A 50 -7.07 3.75 16.76
CA LYS A 50 -6.32 2.58 16.30
C LYS A 50 -5.23 3.12 15.37
N VAL A 51 -4.02 3.25 15.90
CA VAL A 51 -2.85 3.64 15.12
C VAL A 51 -2.75 2.58 14.05
N SER A 52 -2.87 2.98 12.78
CA SER A 52 -2.51 2.13 11.65
C SER A 52 -0.99 1.96 11.71
N GLN A 53 -0.55 1.12 12.64
CA GLN A 53 0.81 0.67 12.72
C GLN A 53 1.06 -0.10 11.43
N SER A 54 2.01 0.39 10.65
CA SER A 54 2.49 -0.29 9.46
C SER A 54 2.87 -1.71 9.85
N VAL A 55 2.20 -2.71 9.26
CA VAL A 55 2.44 -4.15 9.51
C VAL A 55 3.94 -4.50 9.46
N TYR A 56 4.68 -3.82 8.57
CA TYR A 56 6.12 -3.99 8.40
C TYR A 56 6.96 -3.55 9.62
N ALA A 57 6.47 -2.62 10.44
CA ALA A 57 7.18 -2.15 11.63
C ALA A 57 6.95 -3.07 12.84
N GLU A 58 5.83 -3.78 12.85
CA GLU A 58 5.41 -4.68 13.92
C GLU A 58 6.08 -6.04 13.82
N PHE A 59 6.07 -6.65 12.63
CA PHE A 59 6.64 -7.99 12.41
C PHE A 59 8.04 -7.91 11.78
N LYS A 60 9.04 -7.58 12.60
CA LYS A 60 10.44 -7.44 12.14
C LYS A 60 11.13 -8.77 11.85
N GLU A 61 10.57 -9.86 12.35
CA GLU A 61 11.02 -11.23 12.10
C GLU A 61 10.83 -11.69 10.65
N PHE A 62 9.95 -11.02 9.88
CA PHE A 62 9.66 -11.37 8.49
C PHE A 62 10.29 -10.38 7.52
N SER A 63 10.82 -10.89 6.41
CA SER A 63 11.28 -10.03 5.33
C SER A 63 10.09 -9.39 4.60
N ILE A 64 10.34 -8.30 3.88
CA ILE A 64 9.33 -7.66 3.04
C ILE A 64 8.76 -8.67 2.01
N GLN A 65 9.58 -9.63 1.56
CA GLN A 65 9.13 -10.64 0.61
C GLN A 65 8.21 -11.64 1.29
N ASP A 66 8.51 -12.09 2.51
CA ASP A 66 7.64 -13.00 3.26
C ASP A 66 6.27 -12.37 3.51
N ILE A 67 6.25 -11.10 3.94
CA ILE A 67 4.99 -10.35 4.14
C ILE A 67 4.17 -10.27 2.85
N LYS A 68 4.82 -10.12 1.69
CA LYS A 68 4.13 -10.13 0.38
C LYS A 68 3.56 -11.51 0.06
N GLU A 69 4.30 -12.59 0.34
CA GLU A 69 3.80 -13.96 0.11
C GLU A 69 2.64 -14.30 1.06
N TYR A 70 2.73 -13.94 2.33
CA TYR A 70 1.61 -14.07 3.27
C TYR A 70 0.40 -13.26 2.82
N ARG A 71 0.60 -12.06 2.26
CA ARG A 71 -0.49 -11.25 1.68
C ARG A 71 -1.17 -11.95 0.52
N LYS A 72 -0.41 -12.54 -0.40
CA LYS A 72 -0.97 -13.34 -1.51
C LYS A 72 -1.72 -14.56 -0.99
N MET A 73 -1.19 -15.20 0.05
CA MET A 73 -1.83 -16.37 0.64
C MET A 73 -3.15 -16.03 1.29
N PHE A 74 -3.18 -14.96 2.08
CA PHE A 74 -4.38 -14.40 2.67
C PHE A 74 -5.46 -14.14 1.60
N GLN A 75 -5.09 -13.43 0.52
CA GLN A 75 -5.98 -13.13 -0.61
C GLN A 75 -6.46 -14.36 -1.40
N LYS A 76 -5.78 -15.51 -1.28
CA LYS A 76 -6.20 -16.75 -1.95
C LYS A 76 -7.37 -17.42 -1.22
N TYR A 77 -7.45 -17.24 0.09
CA TYR A 77 -8.47 -17.87 0.94
C TYR A 77 -9.61 -16.91 1.31
N ASP A 78 -9.35 -15.60 1.29
CA ASP A 78 -10.36 -14.54 1.27
C ASP A 78 -11.09 -14.56 -0.08
N ILE A 79 -12.21 -15.30 -0.14
CA ILE A 79 -13.00 -15.54 -1.36
C ILE A 79 -13.87 -14.32 -1.66
N ASP A 80 -14.45 -13.74 -0.62
CA ASP A 80 -15.38 -12.62 -0.75
C ASP A 80 -14.68 -11.25 -0.86
N ARG A 81 -13.36 -11.23 -0.66
CA ARG A 81 -12.50 -10.03 -0.67
C ARG A 81 -12.87 -9.04 0.42
N SER A 82 -13.37 -9.52 1.55
CA SER A 82 -13.66 -8.73 2.74
C SER A 82 -12.40 -8.14 3.36
N ASN A 83 -11.21 -8.67 3.05
CA ASN A 83 -9.94 -8.44 3.76
C ASN A 83 -9.91 -9.05 5.17
N PHE A 84 -10.81 -9.99 5.44
CA PHE A 84 -10.84 -10.82 6.63
C PHE A 84 -10.94 -12.28 6.19
N ILE A 85 -10.51 -13.20 7.05
CA ILE A 85 -10.79 -14.63 6.85
C ILE A 85 -11.86 -15.00 7.87
N ASP A 86 -13.04 -15.34 7.38
CA ASP A 86 -14.13 -15.79 8.22
C ASP A 86 -14.00 -17.27 8.62
N HIS A 87 -14.92 -17.75 9.45
CA HIS A 87 -14.93 -19.14 9.90
C HIS A 87 -15.12 -20.16 8.75
N MET A 88 -15.88 -19.82 7.69
CA MET A 88 -16.10 -20.70 6.55
C MET A 88 -14.87 -20.78 5.64
N GLU A 89 -14.18 -19.67 5.45
CA GLU A 89 -12.94 -19.55 4.68
C GLU A 89 -11.80 -20.26 5.38
N LEU A 90 -11.68 -20.12 6.71
CA LEU A 90 -10.73 -20.88 7.51
C LEU A 90 -11.00 -22.39 7.41
N LYS A 91 -12.26 -22.80 7.45
CA LYS A 91 -12.65 -24.20 7.25
C LYS A 91 -12.21 -24.71 5.88
N LEU A 92 -12.47 -23.95 4.81
CA LEU A 92 -12.05 -24.34 3.47
C LEU A 92 -10.53 -24.38 3.35
N MET A 93 -9.81 -23.47 4.01
CA MET A 93 -8.36 -23.51 4.09
C MET A 93 -7.91 -24.85 4.71
N MET A 94 -8.45 -25.24 5.87
CA MET A 94 -8.14 -26.52 6.52
C MET A 94 -8.38 -27.75 5.63
N GLU A 95 -9.50 -27.77 4.91
CA GLU A 95 -9.83 -28.83 3.97
C GLU A 95 -8.83 -28.91 2.82
N LYS A 96 -8.39 -27.76 2.29
CA LYS A 96 -7.39 -27.69 1.20
C LYS A 96 -6.00 -28.13 1.65
N VAL A 97 -5.64 -27.90 2.91
CA VAL A 97 -4.38 -28.38 3.48
C VAL A 97 -4.45 -29.87 3.87
N GLY A 98 -5.65 -30.49 3.82
CA GLY A 98 -5.83 -31.91 4.10
C GLY A 98 -5.96 -32.26 5.58
N MET A 99 -6.16 -31.27 6.45
CA MET A 99 -6.45 -31.46 7.87
C MET A 99 -7.77 -30.78 8.26
N PRO A 100 -8.92 -31.37 7.88
CA PRO A 100 -10.21 -30.83 8.28
C PRO A 100 -10.33 -30.78 9.82
N GLN A 101 -10.75 -29.63 10.34
CA GLN A 101 -10.93 -29.39 11.77
C GLN A 101 -12.42 -29.37 12.15
N THR A 102 -12.74 -29.64 13.41
CA THR A 102 -14.12 -29.50 13.88
C THR A 102 -14.50 -28.02 14.03
N HIS A 103 -15.80 -27.72 14.07
CA HIS A 103 -16.26 -26.35 14.31
C HIS A 103 -15.76 -25.76 15.64
N LEU A 104 -15.59 -26.60 16.68
CA LEU A 104 -15.07 -26.14 17.97
C LEU A 104 -13.59 -25.78 17.87
N ASP A 105 -12.82 -26.59 17.16
CA ASP A 105 -11.39 -26.35 16.94
C ASP A 105 -11.17 -25.10 16.10
N LEU A 106 -11.93 -24.93 15.01
CA LEU A 106 -11.89 -23.72 14.17
C LEU A 106 -12.18 -22.45 14.98
N LYS A 107 -13.18 -22.50 15.86
CA LYS A 107 -13.48 -21.37 16.76
C LYS A 107 -12.35 -21.11 17.76
N ALA A 108 -11.72 -22.16 18.29
CA ALA A 108 -10.58 -22.02 19.19
C ALA A 108 -9.37 -21.41 18.48
N MET A 109 -9.13 -21.80 17.23
CA MET A 109 -8.06 -21.26 16.39
C MET A 109 -8.24 -19.77 16.10
N ILE A 110 -9.44 -19.34 15.71
CA ILE A 110 -9.73 -17.90 15.51
C ILE A 110 -9.47 -17.15 16.81
N LYS A 111 -10.07 -17.62 17.92
CA LYS A 111 -9.95 -16.97 19.23
C LYS A 111 -8.49 -16.84 19.73
N GLU A 112 -7.59 -17.72 19.31
CA GLU A 112 -6.20 -17.67 19.73
C GLU A 112 -5.42 -16.49 19.13
N VAL A 113 -5.82 -16.01 17.94
CA VAL A 113 -5.14 -14.93 17.21
C VAL A 113 -5.98 -13.67 17.04
N ASP A 114 -7.29 -13.76 17.24
CA ASP A 114 -8.26 -12.67 17.25
C ASP A 114 -8.01 -11.76 18.48
N GLU A 115 -7.29 -10.66 18.27
CA GLU A 115 -6.93 -9.71 19.33
C GLU A 115 -8.03 -8.67 19.54
N ASP A 116 -8.80 -8.33 18.50
CA ASP A 116 -9.86 -7.34 18.58
C ASP A 116 -11.28 -7.91 18.77
N ASN A 117 -11.38 -9.24 18.87
CA ASN A 117 -12.58 -10.03 19.17
C ASN A 117 -13.71 -9.80 18.15
N ASP A 118 -13.36 -9.61 16.88
CA ASP A 118 -14.33 -9.46 15.79
C ASP A 118 -14.85 -10.81 15.26
N GLY A 119 -14.23 -11.93 15.69
CA GLY A 119 -14.59 -13.29 15.29
C GLY A 119 -14.14 -13.66 13.88
N GLN A 120 -13.29 -12.84 13.27
CA GLN A 120 -12.67 -13.03 11.97
C GLN A 120 -11.15 -12.91 12.14
N ILE A 121 -10.39 -13.18 11.08
CA ILE A 121 -8.94 -13.04 11.11
C ILE A 121 -8.54 -11.95 10.11
N SER A 122 -8.11 -10.80 10.64
CA SER A 122 -7.53 -9.74 9.82
C SER A 122 -6.14 -10.13 9.29
N PHE A 123 -5.63 -9.42 8.28
CA PHE A 123 -4.28 -9.68 7.76
C PHE A 123 -3.19 -9.57 8.84
N ARG A 124 -3.35 -8.65 9.80
CA ARG A 124 -2.40 -8.49 10.91
C ARG A 124 -2.41 -9.72 11.83
N GLU A 125 -3.59 -10.26 12.14
CA GLU A 125 -3.73 -11.46 12.98
C GLU A 125 -3.29 -12.72 12.24
N PHE A 126 -3.49 -12.75 10.92
CA PHE A 126 -2.91 -13.79 10.08
C PHE A 126 -1.39 -13.83 10.19
N MET A 127 -0.71 -12.67 10.16
CA MET A 127 0.74 -12.57 10.40
C MET A 127 1.13 -13.02 11.83
N LEU A 128 0.27 -12.76 12.80
CA LEU A 128 0.47 -13.16 14.19
C LEU A 128 0.54 -14.68 14.35
N ILE A 129 -0.21 -15.45 13.54
CA ILE A 129 -0.11 -16.93 13.51
C ILE A 129 1.34 -17.36 13.26
N PHE A 130 1.97 -16.84 12.21
CA PHE A 130 3.34 -17.17 11.86
C PHE A 130 4.34 -16.70 12.91
N SER A 131 4.14 -15.49 13.45
CA SER A 131 5.00 -14.95 14.50
C SER A 131 4.96 -15.82 15.76
N LYS A 132 3.75 -16.24 16.19
CA LYS A 132 3.56 -17.14 17.32
C LYS A 132 4.13 -18.53 17.05
N ALA A 133 4.01 -19.04 15.82
CA ALA A 133 4.61 -20.31 15.42
C ALA A 133 6.14 -20.29 15.56
N LEU A 134 6.80 -19.23 15.08
CA LEU A 134 8.26 -19.05 15.22
C LEU A 134 8.70 -18.96 16.69
N LYS A 135 7.86 -18.36 17.54
CA LYS A 135 8.10 -18.24 18.99
C LYS A 135 7.71 -19.50 19.77
N GLY A 136 7.14 -20.52 19.12
CA GLY A 136 6.64 -21.73 19.78
C GLY A 136 5.49 -21.46 20.75
N ALA A 137 4.71 -20.40 20.51
CA ALA A 137 3.65 -19.93 21.42
C ALA A 137 2.23 -20.30 20.95
N LEU A 138 2.10 -21.09 19.88
CA LEU A 138 0.82 -21.60 19.42
C LEU A 138 0.40 -22.82 20.24
N SER A 139 -0.84 -22.81 20.70
CA SER A 139 -1.47 -23.90 21.46
C SER A 139 -2.29 -24.84 20.57
N THR A 140 -2.86 -24.34 19.47
CA THR A 140 -3.70 -25.16 18.59
C THR A 140 -2.88 -25.82 17.48
N GLU A 141 -3.03 -27.15 17.37
CA GLU A 141 -2.39 -27.97 16.32
C GLU A 141 -2.77 -27.51 14.91
N GLY A 142 -4.01 -27.04 14.72
CA GLY A 142 -4.47 -26.52 13.43
C GLY A 142 -3.72 -25.27 12.99
N LEU A 143 -3.45 -24.32 13.89
CA LEU A 143 -2.67 -23.12 13.56
C LEU A 143 -1.20 -23.47 13.31
N LEU A 144 -0.64 -24.40 14.09
CA LEU A 144 0.73 -24.88 13.89
C LEU A 144 0.88 -25.51 12.49
N PHE A 145 -0.12 -26.28 12.07
CA PHE A 145 -0.12 -26.88 10.75
C PHE A 145 -0.28 -25.88 9.62
N ILE A 146 -1.13 -24.85 9.74
CA ILE A 146 -1.15 -23.74 8.76
C ILE A 146 0.23 -23.09 8.66
N ALA A 147 0.85 -22.79 9.80
CA ALA A 147 2.14 -22.14 9.82
C ALA A 147 3.22 -23.01 9.16
N GLY A 148 3.23 -24.31 9.44
CA GLY A 148 4.12 -25.28 8.79
C GLY A 148 3.85 -25.42 7.30
N PHE A 149 2.60 -25.63 6.90
CA PHE A 149 2.24 -25.82 5.49
C PHE A 149 2.49 -24.56 4.67
N VAL A 150 2.11 -23.37 5.13
CA VAL A 150 2.32 -22.14 4.35
C VAL A 150 3.81 -21.79 4.25
N THR A 151 4.65 -22.18 5.21
CA THR A 151 6.11 -22.01 5.13
C THR A 151 6.82 -23.07 4.29
N ILE A 152 6.23 -24.26 4.14
CA ILE A 152 6.83 -25.41 3.42
C ILE A 152 6.29 -25.53 1.98
N ASP A 153 4.98 -25.33 1.78
CA ASP A 153 4.25 -25.50 0.50
C ASP A 153 4.05 -24.18 -0.28
N MET A 154 4.85 -23.16 0.02
CA MET A 154 5.17 -22.09 -0.95
C MET A 154 6.55 -22.33 -1.58
N PRO A 155 6.74 -23.35 -2.44
CA PRO A 155 7.96 -23.52 -3.22
C PRO A 155 8.00 -22.55 -4.41
N ASN A 156 7.84 -21.24 -4.18
CA ASN A 156 8.07 -20.21 -5.20
C ASN A 156 9.26 -19.28 -4.89
N SER A 157 10.10 -19.64 -3.92
CA SER A 157 11.43 -19.03 -3.76
C SER A 157 12.59 -20.02 -3.87
N PHE A 158 12.34 -21.33 -4.07
CA PHE A 158 13.41 -22.31 -4.30
C PHE A 158 13.32 -23.09 -5.62
N PHE A 159 12.14 -23.28 -6.21
CA PHE A 159 11.98 -24.10 -7.44
C PHE A 159 11.16 -23.45 -8.57
N GLU A 160 11.07 -22.12 -8.59
CA GLU A 160 10.88 -21.36 -9.86
C GLU A 160 12.26 -20.94 -10.44
N ALA A 161 13.33 -21.49 -9.90
CA ALA A 161 14.66 -21.52 -10.49
C ALA A 161 14.80 -22.61 -11.57
N LYS A 162 13.83 -22.68 -12.51
CA LYS A 162 14.10 -23.36 -13.80
C LYS A 162 13.71 -22.59 -15.05
N GLU A 163 13.07 -21.41 -14.99
CA GLU A 163 12.94 -20.61 -16.22
C GLU A 163 12.74 -19.09 -16.09
N LYS A 164 12.67 -18.53 -14.87
CA LYS A 164 12.90 -17.09 -14.67
C LYS A 164 13.91 -16.91 -13.55
N GLY A 165 15.13 -16.61 -13.96
CA GLY A 165 16.31 -16.57 -13.11
C GLY A 165 16.16 -15.68 -11.85
N PRO A 166 17.04 -15.89 -10.85
CA PRO A 166 16.94 -15.26 -9.54
C PRO A 166 16.89 -13.74 -9.67
N ALA A 167 15.91 -13.10 -9.02
CA ALA A 167 15.85 -11.65 -8.88
C ALA A 167 16.90 -11.18 -7.86
N SER A 168 18.17 -11.25 -8.25
CA SER A 168 19.29 -10.46 -7.73
C SER A 168 20.48 -10.58 -8.71
N ASN A 169 20.27 -10.29 -9.99
CA ASN A 169 21.29 -10.55 -11.02
C ASN A 169 22.12 -9.29 -11.29
N GLY A 170 23.45 -9.43 -11.24
CA GLY A 170 24.48 -8.38 -11.36
C GLY A 170 24.45 -7.49 -12.62
N PHE A 171 23.44 -7.64 -13.48
CA PHE A 171 23.22 -6.83 -14.66
C PHE A 171 22.92 -5.36 -14.34
N GLU A 172 22.18 -5.08 -13.25
CA GLU A 172 21.92 -3.69 -12.83
C GLU A 172 23.22 -2.98 -12.40
N LYS A 173 24.12 -3.70 -11.71
CA LYS A 173 25.42 -3.16 -11.32
C LYS A 173 26.30 -2.87 -12.53
N GLU A 174 26.23 -3.71 -13.56
CA GLU A 174 26.97 -3.54 -14.81
C GLU A 174 26.43 -2.38 -15.66
N ILE A 175 25.10 -2.27 -15.81
CA ILE A 175 24.46 -1.14 -16.50
C ILE A 175 24.80 0.19 -15.80
N ILE A 176 24.73 0.23 -14.46
CA ILE A 176 25.05 1.43 -13.68
C ILE A 176 26.53 1.78 -13.83
N GLN A 177 27.43 0.79 -13.77
CA GLN A 177 28.88 1.01 -13.87
C GLN A 177 29.30 1.49 -15.26
N GLU A 178 28.71 0.92 -16.33
CA GLU A 178 28.99 1.36 -17.69
C GLU A 178 28.52 2.81 -17.93
N GLN A 179 27.31 3.16 -17.48
CA GLN A 179 26.81 4.53 -17.58
C GLN A 179 27.68 5.54 -16.80
N LEU A 180 28.18 5.15 -15.63
CA LEU A 180 29.10 5.98 -14.86
C LEU A 180 30.45 6.16 -15.57
N LEU A 181 30.99 5.10 -16.18
CA LEU A 181 32.25 5.17 -16.93
C LEU A 181 32.11 6.03 -18.19
N GLN A 182 30.99 5.90 -18.92
CA GLN A 182 30.70 6.74 -20.08
C GLN A 182 30.53 8.21 -19.69
N LYS A 183 29.83 8.50 -18.59
CA LYS A 183 29.71 9.87 -18.06
C LYS A 183 31.05 10.46 -17.62
N ALA A 184 31.92 9.67 -17.00
CA ALA A 184 33.26 10.12 -16.59
C ALA A 184 34.13 10.46 -17.80
N LYS A 185 34.15 9.61 -18.84
CA LYS A 185 34.88 9.88 -20.09
C LYS A 185 34.36 11.13 -20.81
N ALA A 186 33.04 11.30 -20.88
CA ALA A 186 32.43 12.49 -21.48
C ALA A 186 32.79 13.79 -20.72
N ALA A 187 32.84 13.72 -19.39
CA ALA A 187 33.25 14.85 -18.55
C ALA A 187 34.73 15.21 -18.74
N GLU A 188 35.62 14.21 -18.85
CA GLU A 188 37.04 14.41 -19.11
C GLU A 188 37.29 15.02 -20.50
N GLU A 189 36.61 14.52 -21.53
CA GLU A 189 36.71 15.12 -22.86
C GLU A 189 36.17 16.56 -22.88
N ALA A 190 35.09 16.85 -22.16
CA ALA A 190 34.57 18.21 -22.04
C ALA A 190 35.59 19.12 -21.35
N LYS A 191 36.29 18.63 -20.33
CA LYS A 191 37.38 19.35 -19.67
C LYS A 191 38.54 19.60 -20.64
N ASN A 192 38.99 18.59 -21.38
CA ASN A 192 40.06 18.73 -22.38
C ASN A 192 39.67 19.69 -23.51
N ARG A 193 38.41 19.67 -23.97
CA ARG A 193 37.89 20.63 -24.94
C ARG A 193 37.91 22.07 -24.38
N ARG A 194 37.49 22.25 -23.12
CA ARG A 194 37.51 23.55 -22.44
C ARG A 194 38.94 24.08 -22.25
N GLU A 195 39.89 23.22 -21.94
CA GLU A 195 41.31 23.59 -21.79
C GLU A 195 41.95 23.93 -23.15
N LYS A 196 41.68 23.14 -24.20
CA LYS A 196 42.12 23.46 -25.56
C LYS A 196 41.55 24.80 -26.04
N PHE A 197 40.28 25.07 -25.77
CA PHE A 197 39.65 26.35 -26.07
C PHE A 197 40.29 27.51 -25.29
N LYS A 198 40.61 27.30 -24.01
CA LYS A 198 41.30 28.30 -23.17
C LYS A 198 42.75 28.55 -23.61
N ALA A 199 43.45 27.53 -24.10
CA ALA A 199 44.82 27.64 -24.60
C ALA A 199 44.92 28.28 -26.00
N GLN A 200 43.89 28.12 -26.82
CA GLN A 200 43.77 28.77 -28.14
C GLN A 200 43.10 30.14 -28.09
N ALA A 201 42.67 30.61 -26.91
CA ALA A 201 42.16 31.96 -26.76
C ALA A 201 43.26 32.96 -27.18
N PRO A 202 43.05 33.78 -28.22
CA PRO A 202 44.05 34.73 -28.67
C PRO A 202 44.31 35.72 -27.53
N LYS A 203 45.58 35.92 -27.20
CA LYS A 203 46.01 37.04 -26.35
C LYS A 203 45.71 38.31 -27.14
N PHE A 204 44.56 38.92 -26.89
CA PHE A 204 44.33 40.30 -27.30
C PHE A 204 45.26 41.17 -26.45
N SER A 205 46.38 41.58 -27.06
CA SER A 205 47.28 42.65 -26.60
C SER A 205 46.94 43.94 -27.31
#